data_AF-A0A6P7GXA6-F1
#
_entry.id   AF-A0A6P7GXA6-F1
#
_cell.length_a   1.000
_cell.length_b   1.000
_cell.length_c   1.000
_cell.angle_alpha   90.00
_cell.angle_beta   90.00
_cell.angle_gamma   90.00
#
_symmetry.space_group_name_H-M   'P 1'
#
loop_
_entity.id
_entity.type
_entity.pdbx_description
1 polymer ?
#
loop_
_entity_poly.entity_id
_entity_poly.type
_entity_poly.pdbx_seq_one_letter_code
_entity_poly.pdbx_strand_id
1 'polypeptide(L)'
;METRRKIKGNETTDEEELRKINKEVSKAIRKDLRKFKNEKVQRTIEENKSLQVLRRRLNNGKCEIHKLKNKEGVPTSNREELLHIVEDFYQELYTSQREDQKNLEAAASCKMINQGSELMPEITL
;
A
#
# COMPACT_ATOMS: atom_id res chain seq x y z
N MET A 1 3.59 -38.15 4.43
CA MET A 1 3.16 -37.68 5.78
C MET A 1 3.29 -38.76 6.84
N GLU A 2 2.97 -40.02 6.52
CA GLU A 2 3.11 -41.15 7.46
C GLU A 2 4.57 -41.43 7.85
N THR A 3 5.51 -41.29 6.92
CA THR A 3 6.95 -41.48 7.14
C THR A 3 7.52 -40.53 8.20
N ARG A 4 7.17 -39.25 8.14
CA ARG A 4 7.59 -38.24 9.14
C ARG A 4 7.04 -38.53 10.54
N ARG A 5 5.82 -39.08 10.64
CA ARG A 5 5.20 -39.45 11.92
C ARG A 5 5.89 -40.66 12.55
N LYS A 6 6.35 -41.61 11.74
CA LYS A 6 7.10 -42.80 12.20
C LYS A 6 8.49 -42.45 12.76
N ILE A 7 9.22 -41.52 12.12
CA ILE A 7 10.59 -41.12 12.56
C ILE A 7 10.56 -40.30 13.86
N LYS A 8 9.50 -39.53 14.11
CA LYS A 8 9.38 -38.71 15.33
C LYS A 8 9.10 -39.52 16.61
N GLY A 9 8.81 -40.83 16.48
CA GLY A 9 8.57 -41.75 17.59
C GLY A 9 9.81 -42.54 18.03
N ASN A 10 10.93 -42.44 17.33
CA ASN A 10 12.19 -43.11 17.68
C ASN A 10 13.17 -42.07 18.26
N GLU A 11 13.69 -42.30 19.47
CA GLU A 11 14.52 -41.36 20.24
C GLU A 11 15.89 -41.02 19.62
N THR A 12 16.31 -41.72 18.56
CA THR A 12 17.51 -41.39 17.77
C THR A 12 17.08 -40.85 16.42
N THR A 13 16.83 -39.55 16.36
CA THR A 13 16.48 -38.86 15.10
C THR A 13 17.71 -38.73 14.21
N ASP A 14 17.75 -39.46 13.11
CA ASP A 14 18.63 -39.13 11.98
C ASP A 14 18.19 -37.77 11.41
N GLU A 15 18.79 -36.70 11.92
CA GLU A 15 18.46 -35.31 11.56
C GLU A 15 18.56 -35.08 10.04
N GLU A 16 19.47 -35.81 9.38
CA GLU A 16 19.65 -35.77 7.94
C GLU A 16 18.42 -36.29 7.18
N GLU A 17 17.79 -37.37 7.64
CA GLU A 17 16.61 -37.95 7.01
C GLU A 17 15.39 -37.05 7.19
N LEU A 18 15.22 -36.49 8.38
CA LEU A 18 14.18 -35.49 8.63
C LEU A 18 14.36 -34.24 7.76
N ARG A 19 15.60 -33.79 7.56
CA ARG A 19 15.91 -32.65 6.68
C ARG A 19 15.61 -32.95 5.22
N LYS A 20 15.92 -34.16 4.74
CA LYS A 20 15.58 -34.64 3.39
C LYS A 20 14.06 -34.64 3.18
N ILE A 21 13.31 -35.24 4.10
CA ILE A 21 11.84 -35.32 4.04
C ILE A 21 11.22 -33.91 4.07
N ASN A 22 11.69 -33.02 4.94
CA ASN A 22 11.17 -31.65 5.02
C ASN A 22 11.43 -30.87 3.72
N LYS A 23 12.58 -31.08 3.09
CA LYS A 23 12.91 -30.49 1.80
C LYS A 23 11.98 -31.01 0.70
N GLU A 24 11.69 -32.31 0.69
CA GLU A 24 10.75 -32.93 -0.26
C GLU A 24 9.32 -32.42 -0.07
N VAL A 25 8.83 -32.37 1.17
CA VAL A 25 7.51 -31.81 1.49
C VAL A 25 7.41 -30.36 1.04
N SER A 26 8.42 -29.55 1.34
CA SER A 26 8.44 -28.15 0.92
C SER A 26 8.48 -28.00 -0.61
N LYS A 27 9.18 -28.89 -1.32
CA LYS A 27 9.19 -28.95 -2.79
C LYS A 27 7.81 -29.33 -3.33
N ALA A 28 7.14 -30.33 -2.75
CA ALA A 28 5.80 -30.76 -3.14
C ALA A 28 4.78 -29.62 -2.95
N ILE A 29 4.78 -28.96 -1.78
CA ILE A 29 3.91 -27.81 -1.51
C ILE A 29 4.13 -26.69 -2.54
N ARG A 30 5.40 -26.35 -2.84
CA ARG A 30 5.70 -25.34 -3.87
C ARG A 30 5.21 -25.75 -5.25
N LYS A 31 5.35 -27.03 -5.61
CA LYS A 31 4.88 -27.58 -6.89
C LYS A 31 3.36 -27.49 -6.99
N ASP A 32 2.64 -27.87 -5.94
CA ASP A 32 1.18 -27.82 -5.89
C ASP A 32 0.66 -26.38 -5.94
N LEU A 33 1.26 -25.47 -5.17
CA LEU A 33 0.94 -24.03 -5.23
C LEU A 33 1.16 -23.46 -6.64
N ARG A 34 2.25 -23.85 -7.30
CA ARG A 34 2.53 -23.40 -8.68
C ARG A 34 1.50 -23.97 -9.65
N LYS A 35 1.15 -25.25 -9.51
CA LYS A 35 0.13 -25.90 -10.33
C LYS A 35 -1.23 -25.19 -10.17
N PHE A 36 -1.67 -24.99 -8.94
CA PHE A 36 -2.91 -24.30 -8.63
C PHE A 36 -2.95 -22.87 -9.19
N LYS A 37 -1.87 -22.09 -9.03
CA LYS A 37 -1.78 -20.74 -9.58
C LYS A 37 -1.88 -20.73 -11.12
N ASN A 38 -1.18 -21.65 -11.77
CA ASN A 38 -1.21 -21.79 -13.23
C ASN A 38 -2.61 -22.19 -13.71
N GLU A 39 -3.25 -23.18 -13.07
CA GLU A 39 -4.61 -23.60 -13.39
C GLU A 39 -5.62 -22.46 -13.18
N LYS A 40 -5.48 -21.68 -12.10
CA LYS A 40 -6.32 -20.51 -11.86
C LYS A 40 -6.17 -19.48 -12.99
N VAL A 41 -4.94 -19.17 -13.38
CA VAL A 41 -4.67 -18.25 -14.50
C VAL A 41 -5.27 -18.79 -15.80
N GLN A 42 -5.04 -20.06 -16.10
CA GLN A 42 -5.52 -20.70 -17.32
C GLN A 42 -7.06 -20.72 -17.40
N ARG A 43 -7.75 -21.15 -16.34
CA ARG A 43 -9.22 -21.08 -16.27
C ARG A 43 -9.73 -19.65 -16.44
N THR A 44 -9.06 -18.69 -15.80
CA THR A 44 -9.47 -17.28 -15.93
C THR A 44 -9.30 -16.78 -17.37
N ILE A 45 -8.25 -17.21 -18.09
CA ILE A 45 -8.04 -16.89 -19.52
C ILE A 45 -9.10 -17.56 -20.39
N GLU A 46 -9.37 -18.85 -20.18
CA GLU A 46 -10.35 -19.63 -20.96
C GLU A 46 -11.78 -19.10 -20.79
N GLU A 47 -12.15 -18.73 -19.56
CA GLU A 47 -13.46 -18.15 -19.25
C GLU A 47 -13.62 -16.70 -19.74
N ASN A 48 -12.55 -15.92 -19.73
CA ASN A 48 -12.61 -14.48 -19.99
C ASN A 48 -11.82 -14.15 -21.26
N LYS A 49 -12.51 -14.18 -22.40
CA LYS A 49 -11.97 -13.86 -23.75
C LYS A 49 -11.40 -12.44 -23.90
N SER A 50 -11.46 -11.60 -22.86
CA SER A 50 -10.95 -10.23 -22.83
C SER A 50 -10.08 -9.97 -21.60
N LEU A 51 -8.94 -9.31 -21.84
CA LEU A 51 -7.94 -8.93 -20.83
C LEU A 51 -8.52 -8.00 -19.74
N GLN A 52 -9.57 -7.23 -20.07
CA GLN A 52 -10.22 -6.33 -19.12
C GLN A 52 -10.98 -7.09 -18.04
N VAL A 53 -11.68 -8.17 -18.42
CA VAL A 53 -12.44 -9.02 -17.49
C VAL A 53 -11.47 -9.87 -16.66
N LEU A 54 -10.40 -10.36 -17.29
CA LEU A 54 -9.28 -11.04 -16.63
C LEU A 54 -8.69 -10.17 -15.50
N ARG A 55 -8.35 -8.90 -15.80
CA ARG A 55 -7.82 -7.95 -14.80
C ARG A 55 -8.80 -7.72 -13.65
N ARG A 56 -10.10 -7.58 -13.93
CA ARG A 56 -11.12 -7.40 -12.88
C ARG A 56 -11.25 -8.61 -11.94
N ARG A 57 -11.16 -9.84 -12.47
CA ARG A 57 -11.28 -11.08 -11.66
C ARG A 57 -9.99 -11.50 -10.97
N LEU A 58 -8.83 -11.20 -11.56
CA LEU A 58 -7.52 -11.52 -10.99
C LEU A 58 -7.10 -10.52 -9.91
N ASN A 59 -7.56 -9.27 -10.00
CA ASN A 59 -7.33 -8.28 -8.95
C ASN A 59 -8.07 -8.76 -7.69
N ASN A 60 -7.36 -8.82 -6.56
CA ASN A 60 -7.90 -9.24 -5.26
C ASN A 60 -8.81 -8.14 -4.65
N GLY A 61 -9.76 -7.64 -5.45
CA GLY A 61 -10.80 -6.68 -5.07
C GLY A 61 -10.40 -5.22 -5.22
N LYS A 62 -11.40 -4.40 -5.57
CA LYS A 62 -11.59 -3.13 -4.86
C LYS A 62 -11.89 -3.56 -3.42
N CYS A 63 -10.99 -3.35 -2.49
CA CYS A 63 -11.32 -3.53 -1.08
C CYS A 63 -12.39 -2.50 -0.76
N GLU A 64 -13.66 -2.91 -0.77
CA GLU A 64 -14.71 -2.08 -0.21
C GLU A 64 -14.35 -1.81 1.25
N ILE A 65 -14.25 -0.53 1.59
CA ILE A 65 -13.87 -0.12 2.93
C ILE A 65 -15.09 -0.38 3.81
N HIS A 66 -15.12 -1.55 4.42
CA HIS A 66 -16.22 -1.96 5.31
C HIS A 66 -16.05 -1.42 6.73
N LYS A 67 -14.82 -1.03 7.11
CA LYS A 67 -14.48 -0.53 8.46
C LYS A 67 -13.36 0.50 8.40
N LEU A 68 -13.50 1.60 9.13
CA LEU A 68 -12.44 2.57 9.39
C LEU A 68 -12.34 2.81 10.90
N LYS A 69 -11.23 3.40 11.33
CA LYS A 69 -11.06 3.85 12.71
C LYS A 69 -11.32 5.35 12.77
N ASN A 70 -12.07 5.77 13.79
CA ASN A 70 -12.21 7.18 14.12
C ASN A 70 -10.88 7.74 14.69
N LYS A 71 -10.82 9.06 14.90
CA LYS A 71 -9.69 9.76 15.52
C LYS A 71 -9.33 9.20 16.91
N GLU A 72 -10.32 8.67 17.62
CA GLU A 72 -10.18 8.01 18.93
C GLU A 72 -9.73 6.53 18.84
N GLY A 73 -9.50 6.02 17.63
CA GLY A 73 -9.05 4.65 17.38
C GLY A 73 -10.14 3.58 17.42
N VAL A 74 -11.40 3.97 17.66
CA VAL A 74 -12.56 3.08 17.68
C VAL A 74 -12.95 2.67 16.25
N PRO A 75 -13.07 1.36 15.95
CA PRO A 75 -13.45 0.88 14.63
C PRO A 75 -14.97 0.99 14.41
N THR A 76 -15.37 1.70 13.35
CA THR A 76 -16.76 1.94 12.94
C THR A 76 -17.03 1.23 11.61
N SER A 77 -18.26 0.71 11.47
CA SER A 77 -18.72 0.00 10.25
C SER A 77 -19.95 0.68 9.63
N ASN A 78 -20.45 1.75 10.25
CA ASN A 78 -21.61 2.49 9.78
C ASN A 78 -21.22 3.39 8.58
N ARG A 79 -21.98 3.34 7.50
CA ARG A 79 -21.64 4.01 6.23
C ARG A 79 -21.52 5.53 6.36
N GLU A 80 -22.41 6.16 7.12
CA GLU A 80 -22.41 7.61 7.31
C GLU A 80 -21.19 8.06 8.12
N GLU A 81 -20.85 7.31 9.17
CA GLU A 81 -19.63 7.54 9.96
C GLU A 81 -18.37 7.35 9.11
N LEU A 82 -18.32 6.33 8.25
CA LEU A 82 -17.20 6.12 7.32
C LEU A 82 -16.99 7.32 6.40
N LEU A 83 -18.07 7.91 5.88
CA LEU A 83 -18.00 9.10 5.03
C LEU A 83 -17.44 10.29 5.81
N HIS A 84 -17.91 10.50 7.03
CA HIS A 84 -17.45 11.61 7.86
C HIS A 84 -15.96 11.49 8.24
N ILE A 85 -15.49 10.28 8.57
CA ILE A 85 -14.05 10.04 8.83
C ILE A 85 -13.19 10.37 7.61
N VAL A 86 -13.67 10.00 6.41
CA VAL A 86 -12.95 10.25 5.17
C VAL A 86 -12.93 11.73 4.84
N GLU A 87 -14.05 12.42 5.03
CA GLU A 87 -14.17 13.87 4.85
C GLU A 87 -13.20 14.61 5.76
N ASP A 88 -13.24 14.32 7.06
CA ASP A 88 -12.33 14.88 8.07
C ASP A 88 -10.86 14.67 7.70
N PHE A 89 -10.50 13.45 7.29
CA PHE A 89 -9.13 13.10 6.92
C PHE A 89 -8.63 13.94 5.73
N TYR A 90 -9.44 14.05 4.67
CA TYR A 90 -9.06 14.82 3.50
C TYR A 90 -9.09 16.32 3.78
N GLN A 91 -10.00 16.79 4.62
CA GLN A 91 -10.03 18.18 5.06
C GLN A 91 -8.71 18.53 5.75
N GLU A 92 -8.28 17.75 6.74
CA GLU A 92 -7.00 17.96 7.45
C GLU A 92 -5.78 17.92 6.50
N LEU A 93 -5.77 16.97 5.56
CA LEU A 93 -4.69 16.81 4.59
C LEU A 93 -4.53 18.06 3.69
N TYR A 94 -5.63 18.64 3.23
CA TYR A 94 -5.59 19.77 2.32
C TYR A 94 -5.58 21.13 3.03
N THR A 95 -6.01 21.22 4.28
CA THR A 95 -5.85 22.44 5.08
C THR A 95 -4.42 22.61 5.56
N SER A 96 -3.77 21.55 6.05
CA SER A 96 -2.36 21.60 6.48
C SER A 96 -1.42 22.05 5.36
N GLN A 97 -1.60 21.50 4.16
CA GLN A 97 -0.77 21.84 3.00
C GLN A 97 -0.92 23.30 2.54
N ARG A 98 -2.08 23.92 2.76
CA ARG A 98 -2.31 25.33 2.44
C ARG A 98 -1.63 26.29 3.41
N GLU A 99 -1.50 25.92 4.68
CA GLU A 99 -0.83 26.77 5.66
C GLU A 99 0.68 26.82 5.41
N ASP A 100 1.28 25.68 5.05
CA ASP A 100 2.69 25.62 4.66
C ASP A 100 3.00 26.48 3.44
N GLN A 101 2.12 26.48 2.43
CA GLN A 101 2.26 27.32 1.23
C GLN A 101 2.13 28.82 1.55
N LYS A 102 1.14 29.21 2.35
CA LYS A 102 0.96 30.61 2.77
C LYS A 102 2.13 31.13 3.60
N ASN A 103 2.67 30.30 4.49
CA ASN A 103 3.84 30.66 5.30
C ASN A 103 5.09 30.83 4.44
N LEU A 104 5.25 30.02 3.38
CA LEU A 104 6.35 30.15 2.43
C LEU A 104 6.24 31.42 1.57
N GLU A 105 5.04 31.76 1.10
CA GLU A 105 4.77 33.00 0.35
C GLU A 105 4.93 34.26 1.22
N ALA A 106 4.51 34.22 2.50
CA ALA A 106 4.71 35.30 3.45
C ALA A 106 6.20 35.51 3.78
N ALA A 107 6.99 34.45 3.89
CA ALA A 107 8.43 34.53 4.06
C ALA A 107 9.15 35.06 2.79
N ALA A 108 8.66 34.71 1.60
CA ALA A 108 9.18 35.22 0.32
C ALA A 108 8.82 36.70 0.06
N SER A 109 7.75 37.22 0.68
CA SER A 109 7.35 38.63 0.62
C SER A 109 8.18 39.57 1.50
N CYS A 110 9.32 39.12 2.05
CA CYS A 110 10.25 39.98 2.78
C CYS A 110 10.61 41.19 1.89
N LYS A 111 10.11 42.37 2.27
CA LYS A 111 10.11 43.60 1.47
C LYS A 111 11.51 43.89 0.92
N MET A 112 11.71 43.74 -0.40
CA MET A 112 12.84 44.41 -1.05
C MET A 112 12.67 45.92 -0.87
N ILE A 113 13.50 46.51 -0.03
CA ILE A 113 13.68 47.97 0.01
C ILE A 113 14.66 48.28 -1.12
N ASN A 114 14.17 48.82 -2.24
CA ASN A 114 15.02 49.30 -3.33
C ASN A 114 15.87 50.47 -2.81
N GLN A 115 17.12 50.19 -2.42
CA GLN A 115 18.08 51.19 -1.90
C GLN A 115 18.88 51.84 -3.04
N GLY A 116 18.22 52.33 -4.08
CA GLY A 116 18.95 52.80 -5.27
C GLY A 116 18.14 53.56 -6.29
N SER A 117 17.37 54.56 -5.87
CA SER A 117 16.91 55.61 -6.78
C SER A 117 17.45 56.95 -6.30
N GLU A 118 18.76 57.17 -6.46
CA GLU A 118 19.33 58.51 -6.35
C GLU A 118 18.85 59.33 -7.56
N LEU A 119 18.33 60.53 -7.31
CA LEU A 119 17.92 61.50 -8.33
C LEU A 119 19.18 61.95 -9.10
N MET A 120 19.16 61.82 -10.43
CA MET A 120 20.23 62.35 -11.28
C MET A 120 20.30 63.87 -11.13
N PRO A 121 21.50 64.47 -10.93
CA PRO A 121 21.62 65.90 -10.75
C PRO A 121 21.33 66.64 -12.06
N GLU A 122 20.60 67.74 -11.96
CA GLU A 122 20.35 68.62 -13.10
C GLU A 122 21.63 69.38 -13.48
N ILE A 123 21.97 69.32 -14.77
CA ILE A 123 23.11 70.05 -15.34
C ILE A 123 22.60 71.43 -15.74
N THR A 124 23.06 72.46 -15.05
CA THR A 124 22.81 73.86 -15.43
C THR A 124 23.82 74.29 -16.49
N LEU A 125 23.32 74.89 -17.58
CA LEU A 125 24.13 75.50 -18.66
C LEU A 125 24.65 76.89 -18.27
#